data_AF-A0A4Q0J141-F1
#
_entry.id   AF-A0A4Q0J141-F1
#
_cell.length_a   1.000
_cell.length_b   1.000
_cell.length_c   1.000
_cell.angle_alpha   90.00
_cell.angle_beta   90.00
_cell.angle_gamma   90.00
#
_symmetry.space_group_name_H-M   'P 1'
#
loop_
_entity.id
_entity.type
_entity.pdbx_description
1 polymer ?
#
loop_
_entity_poly.entity_id
_entity_poly.type
_entity_poly.pdbx_seq_one_letter_code
_entity_poly.pdbx_strand_id
1 'polypeptide(L)' 'MKKLSEREEEIMSVLWNNGAMFVREVVEMLPEPRPHFNTVATFLRGWKAKAGSKRK' A
#
# COMPACT_ATOMS: atom_id res chain seq x y z
N MET A 1 16.54 -8.19 4.35
CA MET A 1 15.23 -7.54 4.55
C MET A 1 14.94 -6.69 3.32
N LYS A 2 13.85 -6.90 2.58
CA LYS A 2 13.46 -5.96 1.52
C LYS A 2 13.02 -4.67 2.22
N LYS A 3 13.85 -3.63 2.18
CA LYS A 3 13.43 -2.29 2.59
C LYS A 3 12.25 -1.90 1.71
N LEU A 4 11.15 -1.55 2.34
CA LEU A 4 10.08 -0.84 1.65
C LEU A 4 10.69 0.50 1.21
N SER A 5 10.41 0.93 -0.01
CA SER A 5 10.75 2.31 -0.38
C SER A 5 9.96 3.28 0.49
N GLU A 6 10.41 4.53 0.66
CA GLU A 6 9.69 5.55 1.44
C GLU A 6 8.20 5.63 1.05
N ARG A 7 7.89 5.51 -0.25
CA ARG A 7 6.52 5.47 -0.77
C ARG A 7 5.73 4.25 -0.31
N GLU A 8 6.37 3.09 -0.25
CA GLU A 8 5.73 1.86 0.22
C GLU A 8 5.48 1.93 1.74
N GLU A 9 6.36 2.56 2.50
CA GLU A 9 6.17 2.83 3.93
C GLU A 9 5.01 3.80 4.18
N GLU A 10 4.86 4.84 3.36
CA GLU A 10 3.71 5.74 3.39
C GLU A 10 2.40 5.01 3.10
N ILE A 11 2.35 4.23 2.01
CA ILE A 11 1.18 3.40 1.66
C ILE A 11 0.80 2.48 2.81
N MET A 12 1.78 1.81 3.40
CA MET A 12 1.59 0.91 4.54
C MET A 12 1.11 1.66 5.78
N SER A 13 1.63 2.86 6.05
CA SER A 13 1.20 3.70 7.18
C SER A 13 -0.24 4.17 7.03
N VAL A 14 -0.63 4.58 5.81
CA VAL A 14 -2.02 4.97 5.50
C VAL A 14 -2.96 3.78 5.69
N LEU A 15 -2.62 2.61 5.16
CA LEU A 15 -3.39 1.38 5.33
C LEU A 15 -3.43 0.88 6.77
N TRP A 16 -2.37 1.10 7.55
CA TRP A 16 -2.32 0.69 8.96
C TRP A 16 -3.21 1.59 9.83
N ASN A 17 -3.22 2.89 9.56
CA ASN A 17 -4.02 3.85 10.31
C ASN A 17 -5.51 3.82 9.91
N ASN A 18 -5.82 3.62 8.63
CA ASN A 18 -7.19 3.68 8.11
C ASN A 18 -7.82 2.30 7.87
N GLY A 19 -7.02 1.22 7.83
CA GLY A 19 -7.49 -0.14 7.60
C GLY A 19 -7.58 -0.51 6.12
N ALA A 20 -8.48 -1.45 5.80
CA ALA A 20 -8.67 -1.90 4.42
C ALA A 20 -9.46 -0.86 3.62
N MET A 21 -8.78 -0.21 2.67
CA MET A 21 -9.34 0.82 1.82
C MET A 21 -8.96 0.60 0.34
N PHE A 22 -9.65 1.27 -0.57
CA PHE A 22 -9.43 1.11 -2.00
C PHE A 22 -8.11 1.76 -2.42
N VAL A 23 -7.44 1.17 -3.42
CA VAL A 23 -6.17 1.68 -3.97
C VAL A 23 -6.30 3.15 -4.40
N ARG A 24 -7.46 3.56 -4.91
CA ARG A 24 -7.74 4.95 -5.29
C ARG A 24 -7.71 5.90 -4.09
N GLU A 25 -8.34 5.50 -2.99
CA GLU A 25 -8.38 6.30 -1.76
C GLU A 25 -6.98 6.42 -1.15
N VAL A 26 -6.20 5.34 -1.19
CA VAL A 26 -4.80 5.39 -0.74
C VAL A 26 -4.00 6.39 -1.58
N VAL A 27 -4.15 6.37 -2.91
CA VAL A 27 -3.47 7.34 -3.80
C VAL A 27 -3.88 8.79 -3.52
N GLU A 28 -5.14 9.03 -3.14
CA GLU A 28 -5.65 10.36 -2.80
C GLU A 28 -5.15 10.86 -1.44
N MET A 29 -4.87 9.96 -0.49
CA MET A 29 -4.32 10.30 0.82
C MET A 29 -2.79 10.50 0.83
N LEU A 30 -2.09 10.12 -0.24
CA LEU A 30 -0.63 10.24 -0.31
C LEU A 30 -0.19 11.66 -0.70
N PRO A 31 0.91 12.16 -0.12
CA PRO A 31 1.46 13.47 -0.47
C PRO A 31 2.02 13.50 -1.91
N GLU A 32 2.09 14.69 -2.52
CA GLU A 32 2.73 14.88 -3.83
C GLU A 32 4.25 14.60 -3.76
N PRO A 33 4.84 13.88 -4.72
CA PRO A 33 4.26 13.41 -5.97
C PRO A 33 3.42 12.13 -5.81
N ARG A 34 2.14 12.23 -6.16
CA ARG A 34 1.18 11.13 -6.00
C ARG A 34 1.59 9.94 -6.87
N PRO A 35 1.89 8.76 -6.28
CA PRO A 35 2.27 7.61 -7.06
C PRO A 35 1.11 7.18 -7.96
N HIS A 36 1.44 6.80 -9.19
CA HIS A 36 0.44 6.33 -10.13
C HIS A 36 -0.29 5.10 -9.56
N PHE A 37 -1.60 5.01 -9.81
CA PHE A 37 -2.44 3.88 -9.39
C PHE A 37 -1.80 2.52 -9.67
N ASN A 38 -1.15 2.36 -10.83
CA ASN A 38 -0.50 1.12 -11.23
C ASN A 38 0.62 0.68 -10.27
N THR A 39 1.37 1.63 -9.71
CA THR A 39 2.44 1.37 -8.74
C THR A 39 1.84 0.85 -7.44
N VAL A 40 0.86 1.56 -6.89
CA VAL A 40 0.17 1.18 -5.65
C VAL A 40 -0.57 -0.15 -5.82
N ALA A 41 -1.24 -0.35 -6.95
CA ALA A 41 -1.96 -1.58 -7.24
C ALA A 41 -1.03 -2.80 -7.37
N THR A 42 0.13 -2.64 -8.01
CA THR A 42 1.12 -3.72 -8.16
C THR A 42 1.77 -4.05 -6.83
N PHE A 43 2.12 -3.03 -6.04
CA PHE A 43 2.59 -3.18 -4.68
C PHE A 43 1.58 -3.94 -3.81
N LEU A 44 0.33 -3.47 -3.75
CA LEU A 44 -0.71 -4.10 -2.94
C LEU A 44 -1.06 -5.51 -3.38
N ARG A 45 -1.01 -5.81 -4.69
CA ARG A 45 -1.13 -7.20 -5.19
C ARG A 45 -0.01 -8.09 -4.67
N GLY A 46 1.24 -7.61 -4.74
CA GLY A 46 2.39 -8.33 -4.19
C GLY A 46 2.32 -8.51 -2.66
N TRP A 47 1.81 -7.49 -1.96
CA TRP A 47 1.63 -7.51 -0.51
C TRP A 47 0.51 -8.44 -0.05
N LYS A 48 -0.65 -8.43 -0.74
CA LYS A 48 -1.79 -9.32 -0.45
C LYS A 48 -1.42 -10.79 -0.61
N ALA A 49 -0.60 -11.13 -1.60
CA ALA A 49 -0.08 -12.49 -1.76
C ALA A 49 0.74 -12.97 -0.54
N LYS A 50 1.39 -12.04 0.16
CA LYS A 50 2.16 -12.34 1.39
C LYS A 50 1.29 -12.31 2.65
N ALA A 51 0.32 -11.40 2.71
CA ALA A 51 -0.60 -11.24 3.85
C ALA A 51 -1.68 -12.34 3.92
N GLY A 52 -1.97 -13.03 2.81
CA GLY A 52 -2.92 -14.14 2.75
C GLY A 52 -2.55 -15.36 3.60
N SER A 53 -1.32 -15.45 4.14
CA SER A 53 -0.89 -16.58 4.97
C SER A 53 -1.28 -16.45 6.46
N LYS A 54 -1.97 -15.39 6.88
CA LYS A 54 -2.48 -15.23 8.25
C LYS A 54 -3.90 -14.66 8.28
N ARG A 55 -4.83 -15.36 7.64
CA ARG A 55 -6.21 -15.39 8.12
C ARG A 55 -6.50 -16.83 8.51
N LYS A 56 -6.34 -17.06 9.81
CA LYS A 56 -6.84 -18.22 10.54
C LYS A 56 -8.37 -18.22 10.44
#